data_AF-A0AAW8D9N5-F1
#
_entry.id   AF-A0AAW8D9N5-F1
#
_cell.length_a   1.000
_cell.length_b   1.000
_cell.length_c   1.000
_cell.angle_alpha   90.00
_cell.angle_beta   90.00
_cell.angle_gamma   90.00
#
_symmetry.space_group_name_H-M   'P 1'
#
loop_
_entity.id
_entity.type
_entity.pdbx_description
1 polymer ?
#
loop_
_entity_poly.entity_id
_entity_poly.type
_entity_poly.pdbx_seq_one_letter_code
_entity_poly.pdbx_strand_id
1 'polypeptide(L)'
;MIPKQDGMLRAGRTGYEAVAGQPLTSCVRDRVSGLVWEGKPDSGKLAWMRTQAGPQGTGMLINTYGPHNQPAPGSRANTDAYSYYGDGRPGDAMAYVAQVNAMRLCGFTDWRLPTVAELHGLIDLGELVDARSAKSPAERAAVDARWFPNTVPGNYLSSEPHDETRMWCVSFTVGFVYSCNRRMDRKPQPLFVRLVRGPEAPETGRWREAPDERGVPGGVVEDRHTGLAWRRCEEPQVWNGLRCTGTTQRYDYVQALQHASAQPGWRLPTIKEANSLAERWLKKLDIPATDFPASGTPPLREGYWSSTVCSAGPATRDAGAWVRAWMLGAGGDISCEARLMRLEVRLVRE
;
A
#
# COMPACT_ATOMS: atom_id res chain seq x y z
N MET A 1 22.12 18.04 -4.16
CA MET A 1 20.77 18.02 -3.54
C MET A 1 20.41 16.55 -3.34
N ILE A 2 21.03 15.95 -2.32
CA ILE A 2 20.42 15.34 -1.12
C ILE A 2 19.38 14.22 -1.44
N PRO A 3 19.78 12.94 -1.29
CA PRO A 3 18.94 11.77 -1.51
C PRO A 3 17.95 11.57 -0.35
N LYS A 4 16.67 11.37 -0.67
CA LYS A 4 15.57 11.03 0.24
C LYS A 4 14.56 10.26 -0.61
N GLN A 5 14.19 9.01 -0.37
CA GLN A 5 14.10 8.12 0.80
C GLN A 5 14.21 6.69 0.23
N ASP A 6 14.63 5.60 0.90
CA ASP A 6 14.95 5.30 2.30
C ASP A 6 15.49 3.85 2.46
N GLY A 7 16.35 3.40 1.55
CA GLY A 7 16.89 2.04 1.53
C GLY A 7 17.87 1.63 2.64
N MET A 8 17.89 2.24 3.84
CA MET A 8 18.75 1.78 4.93
C MET A 8 18.14 1.96 6.33
N LEU A 9 17.88 0.81 6.99
CA LEU A 9 17.83 0.51 8.44
C LEU A 9 16.99 1.37 9.39
N ARG A 10 16.51 2.54 8.95
CA ARG A 10 15.47 3.36 9.57
C ARG A 10 14.74 4.05 8.42
N ALA A 11 13.64 3.45 7.97
CA ALA A 11 12.71 4.07 7.02
C ALA A 11 12.55 5.55 7.37
N GLY A 12 12.83 6.43 6.41
CA GLY A 12 12.78 7.86 6.65
C GLY A 12 11.37 8.18 7.13
N ARG A 13 11.23 8.71 8.35
CA ARG A 13 9.95 9.15 8.93
C ARG A 13 9.11 9.77 7.82
N THR A 14 7.92 9.23 7.62
CA THR A 14 6.90 9.81 6.77
C THR A 14 6.80 11.31 7.09
N GLY A 15 6.96 12.12 6.04
CA GLY A 15 7.08 13.56 6.17
C GLY A 15 5.71 14.17 6.37
N TYR A 16 5.08 13.98 7.53
CA TYR A 16 3.78 14.56 7.80
C TYR A 16 3.88 15.98 8.36
N GLU A 17 2.81 16.74 8.19
CA GLU A 17 2.60 18.03 8.85
C GLU A 17 1.13 18.23 9.27
N ALA A 18 0.94 19.07 10.28
CA ALA A 18 -0.39 19.48 10.69
C ALA A 18 -0.97 20.45 9.64
N VAL A 19 -2.26 20.29 9.32
CA VAL A 19 -2.98 21.31 8.55
C VAL A 19 -3.26 22.50 9.47
N ALA A 20 -2.91 23.71 9.01
CA ALA A 20 -2.99 24.92 9.85
C ALA A 20 -4.39 25.10 10.48
N GLY A 21 -4.42 25.30 11.79
CA GLY A 21 -5.65 25.49 12.56
C GLY A 21 -6.52 24.23 12.73
N GLN A 22 -6.03 23.05 12.31
CA GLN A 22 -6.77 21.78 12.44
C GLN A 22 -6.04 20.84 13.39
N PRO A 23 -6.75 20.17 14.32
CA PRO A 23 -6.13 19.13 15.14
C PRO A 23 -5.79 17.90 14.27
N LEU A 24 -4.80 17.12 14.70
CA LEU A 24 -4.41 15.87 14.01
C LEU A 24 -5.55 14.84 13.93
N THR A 25 -6.56 14.94 14.81
CA THR A 25 -7.78 14.12 14.77
C THR A 25 -8.76 14.54 13.68
N SER A 26 -8.58 15.72 13.09
CA SER A 26 -9.36 16.17 11.93
C SER A 26 -8.68 15.77 10.64
N CYS A 27 -7.45 16.23 10.40
CA CYS A 27 -6.69 15.89 9.20
C CYS A 27 -5.18 16.12 9.36
N VAL A 28 -4.41 15.44 8.51
CA VAL A 28 -2.93 15.47 8.48
C VAL A 28 -2.48 15.54 7.03
N ARG A 29 -1.49 16.37 6.70
CA ARG A 29 -0.90 16.41 5.36
C ARG A 29 0.33 15.52 5.30
N ASP A 30 0.45 14.73 4.25
CA ASP A 30 1.69 14.09 3.83
C ASP A 30 2.45 15.02 2.88
N ARG A 31 3.66 15.43 3.26
CA ARG A 31 4.52 16.30 2.44
C ARG A 31 5.19 15.56 1.29
N VAL A 32 5.22 14.23 1.32
CA VAL A 32 5.85 13.43 0.26
C VAL A 32 4.87 13.29 -0.91
N SER A 33 3.67 12.79 -0.64
CA SER A 33 2.64 12.63 -1.68
C SER A 33 1.84 13.90 -1.96
N GLY A 34 1.88 14.89 -1.06
CA GLY A 34 1.01 16.07 -1.12
C GLY A 34 -0.43 15.81 -0.68
N LEU A 35 -0.79 14.55 -0.40
CA LEU A 35 -2.12 14.13 0.02
C LEU A 35 -2.44 14.67 1.42
N VAL A 36 -3.73 14.87 1.67
CA VAL A 36 -4.25 15.17 3.01
C VAL A 36 -5.16 14.03 3.44
N TRP A 37 -4.88 13.51 4.62
CA TRP A 37 -5.55 12.36 5.20
C TRP A 37 -6.49 12.78 6.31
N GLU A 38 -7.61 12.07 6.44
CA GLU A 38 -8.48 12.17 7.60
C GLU A 38 -7.69 11.76 8.86
N GLY A 39 -7.90 12.44 9.99
CA GLY A 39 -7.19 12.22 11.25
C GLY A 39 -7.76 11.16 12.20
N LYS A 40 -9.10 11.11 12.29
CA LYS A 40 -9.95 10.34 13.23
C LYS A 40 -10.01 10.89 14.67
N PRO A 41 -11.20 11.23 15.20
CA PRO A 41 -11.43 11.41 16.63
C PRO A 41 -11.27 10.10 17.41
N ASP A 42 -11.03 10.22 18.72
CA ASP A 42 -10.98 9.10 19.65
C ASP A 42 -12.40 8.77 20.12
N SER A 43 -12.84 7.54 19.86
CA SER A 43 -14.09 6.97 20.36
C SER A 43 -13.84 5.78 21.28
N GLY A 44 -12.61 5.61 21.77
CA GLY A 44 -12.18 4.54 22.64
C GLY A 44 -11.60 3.34 21.90
N LYS A 45 -11.65 2.18 22.57
CA LYS A 45 -11.11 0.94 22.03
C LYS A 45 -12.19 0.19 21.25
N LEU A 46 -11.76 -0.56 20.25
CA LEU A 46 -12.60 -1.59 19.64
C LEU A 46 -13.14 -2.47 20.77
N ALA A 47 -14.45 -2.43 21.01
CA ALA A 47 -15.12 -3.40 21.86
C ALA A 47 -14.93 -4.74 21.14
N TRP A 48 -13.97 -5.53 21.59
CA TRP A 48 -13.61 -6.82 21.03
C TRP A 48 -14.87 -7.63 20.68
N MET A 49 -14.85 -8.17 19.46
CA MET A 49 -15.92 -8.96 18.86
C MET A 49 -16.20 -10.17 19.76
N ARG A 50 -17.25 -10.13 20.59
CA ARG A 50 -17.72 -11.33 21.29
C ARG A 50 -18.44 -12.17 20.24
N THR A 51 -17.80 -13.23 19.76
CA THR A 51 -18.53 -14.33 19.12
C THR A 51 -19.05 -15.23 20.25
N GLN A 52 -20.36 -15.26 20.47
CA GLN A 52 -20.93 -16.38 21.20
C GLN A 52 -20.97 -17.57 20.24
N ALA A 53 -20.29 -18.67 20.60
CA ALA A 53 -20.39 -19.92 19.87
C ALA A 53 -21.83 -20.45 19.99
N GLY A 54 -22.61 -20.31 18.92
CA GLY A 54 -23.88 -21.03 18.75
C GLY A 54 -23.62 -22.45 18.24
N PRO A 55 -24.62 -23.35 18.28
CA PRO A 55 -24.57 -24.66 17.62
C PRO A 55 -24.09 -24.52 16.17
N GLN A 56 -23.33 -25.51 15.68
CA GLN A 56 -22.59 -25.47 14.41
C GLN A 56 -23.33 -24.71 13.30
N GLY A 57 -22.78 -23.56 12.90
CA GLY A 57 -23.32 -22.73 11.82
C GLY A 57 -24.20 -21.54 12.23
N THR A 58 -24.44 -21.28 13.52
CA THR A 58 -25.37 -20.22 13.98
C THR A 58 -24.76 -19.14 14.89
N GLY A 59 -23.44 -18.99 14.94
CA GLY A 59 -22.79 -17.95 15.74
C GLY A 59 -23.29 -16.54 15.38
N MET A 60 -23.91 -15.84 16.35
CA MET A 60 -24.40 -14.47 16.21
C MET A 60 -23.39 -13.50 16.86
N LEU A 61 -23.07 -12.40 16.14
CA LEU A 61 -22.22 -11.32 16.65
C LEU A 61 -23.04 -10.43 17.59
N ILE A 62 -22.64 -10.33 18.85
CA ILE A 62 -23.43 -9.68 19.91
C ILE A 62 -23.13 -8.19 20.09
N ASN A 63 -22.21 -7.57 19.33
CA ASN A 63 -21.85 -6.17 19.56
C ASN A 63 -21.14 -5.37 18.43
N THR A 64 -20.94 -5.89 17.20
CA THR A 64 -20.33 -5.10 16.10
C THR A 64 -20.58 -5.71 14.71
N TYR A 65 -20.69 -4.82 13.70
CA TYR A 65 -20.74 -4.94 12.23
C TYR A 65 -21.04 -6.34 11.64
N GLY A 66 -22.32 -6.62 11.36
CA GLY A 66 -22.78 -7.85 10.69
C GLY A 66 -24.25 -8.16 11.01
N PRO A 67 -24.92 -9.10 10.30
CA PRO A 67 -26.27 -8.97 9.70
C PRO A 67 -27.50 -8.61 10.57
N HIS A 68 -27.38 -8.35 11.87
CA HIS A 68 -28.43 -7.68 12.66
C HIS A 68 -27.91 -6.56 13.58
N ASN A 69 -26.67 -6.08 13.38
CA ASN A 69 -26.03 -4.98 14.11
C ASN A 69 -25.28 -4.05 13.13
N GLN A 70 -25.96 -2.97 12.71
CA GLN A 70 -25.45 -2.00 11.73
C GLN A 70 -24.29 -1.17 12.31
N PRO A 71 -23.34 -0.72 11.46
CA PRO A 71 -22.43 0.34 11.84
C PRO A 71 -23.16 1.59 12.33
N ALA A 72 -22.59 2.33 13.28
CA ALA A 72 -23.05 3.68 13.58
C ALA A 72 -22.97 4.53 12.29
N PRO A 73 -24.10 4.89 11.64
CA PRO A 73 -24.03 5.42 10.29
C PRO A 73 -23.32 6.76 10.24
N GLY A 74 -22.23 6.83 9.46
CA GLY A 74 -21.58 8.10 9.14
C GLY A 74 -20.76 8.73 10.27
N SER A 75 -20.53 8.02 11.38
CA SER A 75 -19.72 8.59 12.45
C SER A 75 -18.22 8.53 12.13
N ARG A 76 -17.50 9.62 12.39
CA ARG A 76 -16.04 9.67 12.17
C ARG A 76 -15.24 8.91 13.23
N ALA A 77 -15.89 8.26 14.19
CA ALA A 77 -15.25 7.50 15.26
C ALA A 77 -14.22 6.49 14.70
N ASN A 78 -13.09 6.36 15.39
CA ASN A 78 -12.03 5.45 14.96
C ASN A 78 -12.41 3.97 15.09
N THR A 79 -13.43 3.66 15.88
CA THR A 79 -13.97 2.31 16.03
C THR A 79 -15.06 1.97 15.00
N ASP A 80 -15.36 2.89 14.08
CA ASP A 80 -16.43 2.71 13.10
C ASP A 80 -16.00 1.94 11.86
N ALA A 81 -16.81 0.96 11.47
CA ALA A 81 -16.64 0.18 10.25
C ALA A 81 -17.79 0.43 9.27
N TYR A 82 -17.58 0.09 8.00
CA TYR A 82 -18.43 0.49 6.90
C TYR A 82 -18.65 -0.64 5.91
N SER A 83 -19.84 -0.68 5.33
CA SER A 83 -20.09 -1.48 4.12
C SER A 83 -19.76 -0.66 2.87
N TYR A 84 -19.70 -1.33 1.72
CA TYR A 84 -19.63 -0.72 0.41
C TYR A 84 -20.69 -1.40 -0.48
N TYR A 85 -21.93 -0.96 -0.36
CA TYR A 85 -23.03 -1.17 -1.31
C TYR A 85 -22.91 -0.23 -2.51
N GLY A 86 -22.47 1.02 -2.27
CA GLY A 86 -22.28 2.04 -3.30
C GLY A 86 -23.55 2.85 -3.62
N ASP A 87 -24.57 2.77 -2.77
CA ASP A 87 -25.88 3.42 -2.97
C ASP A 87 -26.20 4.49 -1.92
N GLY A 88 -25.20 4.89 -1.12
CA GLY A 88 -25.33 6.01 -0.17
C GLY A 88 -26.24 5.73 1.03
N ARG A 89 -26.59 4.46 1.29
CA ARG A 89 -27.37 4.09 2.49
C ARG A 89 -26.60 4.38 3.79
N PRO A 90 -27.29 4.59 4.93
CA PRO A 90 -26.64 4.66 6.24
C PRO A 90 -25.70 3.47 6.49
N GLY A 91 -24.46 3.73 6.92
CA GLY A 91 -23.46 2.68 7.15
C GLY A 91 -22.68 2.25 5.91
N ASP A 92 -22.92 2.88 4.76
CA ASP A 92 -22.13 2.74 3.55
C ASP A 92 -20.96 3.73 3.54
N ALA A 93 -19.82 3.30 3.01
CA ALA A 93 -18.62 4.12 2.91
C ALA A 93 -18.83 5.34 2.00
N MET A 94 -19.66 5.24 0.94
CA MET A 94 -19.96 6.40 0.08
C MET A 94 -20.91 7.39 0.77
N ALA A 95 -21.81 6.91 1.64
CA ALA A 95 -22.61 7.80 2.48
C ALA A 95 -21.71 8.58 3.45
N TYR A 96 -20.72 7.91 4.03
CA TYR A 96 -19.72 8.54 4.89
C TYR A 96 -18.87 9.57 4.15
N VAL A 97 -18.41 9.26 2.94
CA VAL A 97 -17.73 10.22 2.06
C VAL A 97 -18.60 11.45 1.82
N ALA A 98 -19.86 11.26 1.45
CA ALA A 98 -20.80 12.35 1.20
C ALA A 98 -20.98 13.24 2.43
N GLN A 99 -21.10 12.65 3.62
CA GLN A 99 -21.22 13.38 4.87
C GLN A 99 -19.95 14.17 5.23
N VAL A 100 -18.75 13.56 5.09
CA VAL A 100 -17.48 14.24 5.38
C VAL A 100 -17.29 15.45 4.45
N ASN A 101 -17.72 15.33 3.20
CA ASN A 101 -17.73 16.44 2.24
C ASN A 101 -18.77 17.51 2.60
N ALA A 102 -19.98 17.11 3.02
CA ALA A 102 -21.02 18.04 3.44
C ALA A 102 -20.63 18.85 4.70
N MET A 103 -19.94 18.21 5.67
CA MET A 103 -19.43 18.89 6.87
C MET A 103 -18.16 19.72 6.61
N ARG A 104 -17.63 19.67 5.39
CA ARG A 104 -16.43 20.42 4.97
C ARG A 104 -15.24 20.15 5.90
N LEU A 105 -14.92 18.88 6.17
CA LEU A 105 -13.85 18.52 7.10
C LEU A 105 -12.53 19.23 6.71
N CYS A 106 -11.94 19.95 7.67
CA CYS A 106 -10.77 20.79 7.46
C CYS A 106 -10.93 21.86 6.36
N GLY A 107 -12.16 22.27 6.07
CA GLY A 107 -12.52 23.22 5.01
C GLY A 107 -12.65 22.61 3.62
N PHE A 108 -12.50 21.28 3.46
CA PHE A 108 -12.44 20.59 2.18
C PHE A 108 -13.70 19.78 1.86
N THR A 109 -13.99 19.61 0.57
CA THR A 109 -15.23 18.97 0.06
C THR A 109 -14.98 17.92 -1.01
N ASP A 110 -13.73 17.52 -1.18
CA ASP A 110 -13.22 16.58 -2.19
C ASP A 110 -12.53 15.36 -1.52
N TRP A 111 -13.01 14.97 -0.33
CA TRP A 111 -12.61 13.74 0.32
C TRP A 111 -13.12 12.53 -0.47
N ARG A 112 -12.29 11.50 -0.58
CA ARG A 112 -12.58 10.24 -1.25
C ARG A 112 -12.03 9.05 -0.46
N LEU A 113 -12.47 7.85 -0.85
CA LEU A 113 -11.80 6.62 -0.43
C LEU A 113 -10.38 6.56 -1.05
N PRO A 114 -9.39 6.06 -0.32
CA PRO A 114 -8.03 5.91 -0.80
C PRO A 114 -7.87 4.67 -1.69
N THR A 115 -6.87 4.67 -2.56
CA THR A 115 -6.41 3.44 -3.23
C THR A 115 -5.61 2.56 -2.24
N VAL A 116 -5.36 1.31 -2.60
CA VAL A 116 -4.45 0.41 -1.88
C VAL A 116 -3.05 1.00 -1.82
N ALA A 117 -2.58 1.64 -2.89
CA ALA A 117 -1.25 2.27 -2.92
C ALA A 117 -1.15 3.42 -1.91
N GLU A 118 -2.19 4.24 -1.81
CA GLU A 118 -2.26 5.33 -0.83
C GLU A 118 -2.33 4.79 0.60
N LEU A 119 -3.14 3.76 0.87
CA LEU A 119 -3.22 3.11 2.19
C LEU A 119 -1.88 2.49 2.60
N HIS A 120 -1.18 1.81 1.69
CA HIS A 120 0.19 1.32 1.95
C HIS A 120 1.18 2.48 2.18
N GLY A 121 0.95 3.64 1.57
CA GLY A 121 1.74 4.85 1.81
C GLY A 121 1.74 5.29 3.28
N LEU A 122 0.64 5.05 4.01
CA LEU A 122 0.52 5.35 5.43
C LEU A 122 1.24 4.38 6.36
N ILE A 123 1.56 3.17 5.87
CA ILE A 123 2.17 2.13 6.69
C ILE A 123 3.57 2.55 7.12
N ASP A 124 3.83 2.45 8.43
CA ASP A 124 5.16 2.52 9.00
C ASP A 124 5.78 1.11 8.99
N LEU A 125 6.80 0.95 8.14
CA LEU A 125 7.47 -0.34 7.94
C LEU A 125 8.28 -0.78 9.16
N GLY A 126 8.73 0.15 10.00
CA GLY A 126 9.41 -0.16 11.26
C GLY A 126 8.43 -0.78 12.26
N GLU A 127 7.27 -0.16 12.42
CA GLU A 127 6.19 -0.70 13.26
C GLU A 127 5.70 -2.07 12.75
N LEU A 128 5.69 -2.32 11.42
CA LEU A 128 5.39 -3.65 10.87
C LEU A 128 6.42 -4.71 11.23
N VAL A 129 7.72 -4.38 11.21
CA VAL A 129 8.78 -5.35 11.60
C VAL A 129 8.63 -5.70 13.07
N ASP A 130 8.39 -4.71 13.93
CA ASP A 130 8.16 -4.92 15.35
C ASP A 130 6.89 -5.75 15.61
N ALA A 131 5.79 -5.45 14.91
CA ALA A 131 4.54 -6.22 14.99
C ALA A 131 4.72 -7.68 14.55
N ARG A 132 5.60 -7.96 13.58
CA ARG A 132 5.91 -9.33 13.13
C ARG A 132 6.96 -10.04 14.00
N SER A 133 7.82 -9.29 14.69
CA SER A 133 8.91 -9.82 15.53
C SER A 133 8.51 -10.02 16.99
N ALA A 134 7.50 -9.31 17.49
CA ALA A 134 7.16 -9.30 18.90
C ALA A 134 6.07 -10.34 19.24
N LYS A 135 6.25 -10.95 20.41
CA LYS A 135 5.22 -11.55 21.26
C LYS A 135 4.14 -10.52 21.71
N SER A 136 3.92 -9.45 20.96
CA SER A 136 2.95 -8.40 21.25
C SER A 136 1.74 -8.62 20.35
N PRO A 137 0.53 -8.80 20.91
CA PRO A 137 -0.65 -9.03 20.11
C PRO A 137 -0.93 -7.83 19.19
N ALA A 138 -1.76 -8.09 18.19
CA ALA A 138 -2.31 -7.20 17.16
C ALA A 138 -3.06 -5.95 17.70
N GLU A 139 -2.52 -5.25 18.69
CA GLU A 139 -3.16 -4.16 19.43
C GLU A 139 -2.81 -2.77 18.88
N ARG A 140 -1.84 -2.66 17.97
CA ARG A 140 -1.44 -1.40 17.35
C ARG A 140 -1.53 -1.49 15.83
N ALA A 141 -2.02 -0.42 15.22
CA ALA A 141 -1.92 -0.22 13.78
C ALA A 141 -0.48 0.16 13.42
N ALA A 142 0.05 -0.40 12.34
CA ALA A 142 1.37 -0.12 11.78
C ALA A 142 1.35 1.19 10.98
N VAL A 143 1.00 2.27 11.67
CA VAL A 143 1.06 3.66 11.18
C VAL A 143 1.76 4.50 12.23
N ASP A 144 2.28 5.66 11.84
CA ASP A 144 2.90 6.58 12.80
C ASP A 144 1.83 7.22 13.72
N ALA A 145 1.66 6.65 14.91
CA ALA A 145 0.67 7.09 15.89
C ALA A 145 0.88 8.52 16.39
N ARG A 146 2.05 9.14 16.16
CA ARG A 146 2.25 10.57 16.48
C ARG A 146 1.43 11.47 15.54
N TRP A 147 1.19 11.01 14.32
CA TRP A 147 0.43 11.73 13.31
C TRP A 147 -1.00 11.21 13.20
N PHE A 148 -1.20 9.89 13.34
CA PHE A 148 -2.53 9.27 13.30
C PHE A 148 -2.87 8.56 14.62
N PRO A 149 -3.06 9.32 15.72
CA PRO A 149 -3.11 8.78 17.08
C PRO A 149 -4.24 7.79 17.33
N ASN A 150 -5.36 7.94 16.62
CA ASN A 150 -6.55 7.13 16.83
C ASN A 150 -6.71 6.03 15.78
N THR A 151 -5.65 5.66 15.07
CA THR A 151 -5.74 4.55 14.10
C THR A 151 -5.88 3.23 14.82
N VAL A 152 -6.99 2.53 14.60
CA VAL A 152 -7.21 1.19 15.13
C VAL A 152 -6.57 0.14 14.23
N PRO A 153 -6.05 -0.98 14.79
CA PRO A 153 -5.63 -2.12 13.99
C PRO A 153 -6.85 -2.74 13.29
N GLY A 154 -6.71 -3.09 12.02
CA GLY A 154 -7.82 -3.66 11.25
C GLY A 154 -7.66 -3.54 9.74
N ASN A 155 -8.69 -3.93 9.01
CA ASN A 155 -8.74 -3.87 7.55
C ASN A 155 -9.37 -2.56 7.11
N TYR A 156 -8.64 -1.77 6.32
CA TYR A 156 -9.09 -0.49 5.79
C TYR A 156 -9.55 -0.66 4.34
N LEU A 157 -10.76 -0.18 4.05
CA LEU A 157 -11.37 -0.23 2.73
C LEU A 157 -10.65 0.69 1.75
N SER A 158 -10.38 0.20 0.54
CA SER A 158 -9.91 1.00 -0.60
C SER A 158 -11.05 1.35 -1.57
N SER A 159 -10.78 2.25 -2.51
CA SER A 159 -11.63 2.56 -3.66
C SER A 159 -11.62 1.47 -4.75
N GLU A 160 -10.74 0.48 -4.67
CA GLU A 160 -10.47 -0.45 -5.77
C GLU A 160 -11.28 -1.76 -5.65
N PRO A 161 -12.11 -2.10 -6.65
CA PRO A 161 -12.86 -3.36 -6.64
C PRO A 161 -11.94 -4.56 -6.91
N HIS A 162 -12.11 -5.61 -6.11
CA HIS A 162 -11.52 -6.92 -6.40
C HIS A 162 -12.39 -7.67 -7.40
N ASP A 163 -13.70 -7.73 -7.14
CA ASP A 163 -14.74 -8.23 -8.06
C ASP A 163 -16.11 -7.68 -7.65
N GLU A 164 -17.18 -8.16 -8.27
CA GLU A 164 -18.56 -7.70 -8.04
C GLU A 164 -19.02 -7.78 -6.57
N THR A 165 -18.40 -8.67 -5.79
CA THR A 165 -18.76 -8.97 -4.39
C THR A 165 -17.71 -8.54 -3.37
N ARG A 166 -16.50 -8.19 -3.83
CA ARG A 166 -15.33 -7.96 -2.96
C ARG A 166 -14.58 -6.69 -3.35
N MET A 167 -14.05 -6.00 -2.35
CA MET A 167 -13.17 -4.84 -2.50
C MET A 167 -11.77 -5.22 -2.04
N TRP A 168 -10.75 -4.57 -2.58
CA TRP A 168 -9.43 -4.62 -1.97
C TRP A 168 -9.43 -3.82 -0.67
N CYS A 169 -8.74 -4.35 0.33
CA CYS A 169 -8.58 -3.71 1.64
C CYS A 169 -7.15 -3.93 2.14
N VAL A 170 -6.63 -2.98 2.91
CA VAL A 170 -5.29 -3.03 3.48
C VAL A 170 -5.36 -3.26 4.98
N SER A 171 -4.69 -4.29 5.47
CA SER A 171 -4.59 -4.53 6.90
C SER A 171 -3.52 -3.64 7.51
N PHE A 172 -3.92 -2.72 8.38
CA PHE A 172 -2.97 -1.93 9.17
C PHE A 172 -2.40 -2.73 10.35
N THR A 173 -2.80 -3.98 10.55
CA THR A 173 -2.19 -4.86 11.54
C THR A 173 -0.92 -5.53 11.01
N VAL A 174 -0.97 -5.99 9.75
CA VAL A 174 0.09 -6.83 9.17
C VAL A 174 0.65 -6.33 7.83
N GLY A 175 0.03 -5.29 7.25
CA GLY A 175 0.43 -4.72 5.96
C GLY A 175 0.07 -5.56 4.75
N PHE A 176 -0.88 -6.48 4.89
CA PHE A 176 -1.35 -7.33 3.78
C PHE A 176 -2.55 -6.71 3.08
N VAL A 177 -2.64 -6.99 1.79
CA VAL A 177 -3.81 -6.68 0.97
C VAL A 177 -4.73 -7.90 0.96
N TYR A 178 -5.99 -7.70 1.31
CA TYR A 178 -6.99 -8.76 1.33
C TYR A 178 -8.13 -8.46 0.35
N SER A 179 -8.80 -9.53 -0.06
CA SER A 179 -10.08 -9.46 -0.76
C SER A 179 -11.20 -9.46 0.27
N CYS A 180 -11.66 -8.28 0.65
CA CYS A 180 -12.67 -8.08 1.69
C CYS A 180 -14.09 -8.17 1.12
N ASN A 181 -15.02 -8.77 1.88
CA ASN A 181 -16.43 -8.79 1.50
C ASN A 181 -17.02 -7.39 1.62
N ARG A 182 -17.43 -6.81 0.47
CA ARG A 182 -17.86 -5.41 0.43
C ARG A 182 -19.15 -5.14 1.20
N ARG A 183 -20.02 -6.15 1.37
CA ARG A 183 -21.32 -6.02 2.05
C ARG A 183 -21.27 -6.42 3.52
N MET A 184 -20.16 -7.00 3.98
CA MET A 184 -20.03 -7.61 5.32
C MET A 184 -21.13 -8.66 5.63
N ASP A 185 -21.71 -9.28 4.61
CA ASP A 185 -22.80 -10.25 4.75
C ASP A 185 -22.30 -11.67 5.05
N ARG A 186 -21.10 -12.02 4.59
CA ARG A 186 -20.41 -13.29 4.82
C ARG A 186 -19.06 -13.03 5.45
N LYS A 187 -18.75 -13.74 6.54
CA LYS A 187 -17.55 -13.50 7.37
C LYS A 187 -17.46 -12.02 7.77
N PRO A 188 -18.44 -11.52 8.55
CA PRO A 188 -18.52 -10.12 8.96
C PRO A 188 -17.21 -9.69 9.66
N GLN A 189 -16.36 -9.00 8.92
CA GLN A 189 -15.15 -8.36 9.42
C GLN A 189 -15.34 -6.85 9.29
N PRO A 190 -14.96 -6.07 10.31
CA PRO A 190 -15.05 -4.62 10.22
C PRO A 190 -14.13 -4.10 9.12
N LEU A 191 -14.71 -3.36 8.16
CA LEU A 191 -13.96 -2.56 7.20
C LEU A 191 -13.89 -1.12 7.70
N PHE A 192 -12.75 -0.74 8.25
CA PHE A 192 -12.50 0.63 8.64
C PHE A 192 -12.33 1.50 7.41
N VAL A 193 -12.65 2.78 7.52
CA VAL A 193 -12.46 3.75 6.45
C VAL A 193 -11.57 4.87 6.98
N ARG A 194 -10.60 5.33 6.19
CA ARG A 194 -9.89 6.60 6.41
C ARG A 194 -9.88 7.34 5.08
N LEU A 195 -10.48 8.53 5.05
CA LEU A 195 -10.56 9.29 3.81
C LEU A 195 -9.25 10.00 3.48
N VAL A 196 -9.06 10.25 2.19
CA VAL A 196 -7.92 11.01 1.66
C VAL A 196 -8.45 12.04 0.67
N ARG A 197 -7.68 13.10 0.44
CA ARG A 197 -7.89 14.06 -0.64
C ARG A 197 -6.56 14.45 -1.27
N GLY A 198 -6.65 14.94 -2.50
CA GLY A 198 -5.50 15.28 -3.35
C GLY A 198 -5.55 14.52 -4.67
N PRO A 199 -4.61 14.83 -5.58
CA PRO A 199 -4.58 14.23 -6.91
C PRO A 199 -4.40 12.72 -6.80
N GLU A 200 -5.33 11.98 -7.40
CA GLU A 200 -5.16 10.54 -7.63
C GLU A 200 -4.24 10.32 -8.84
N ALA A 201 -3.70 9.12 -8.98
CA ALA A 201 -3.02 8.73 -10.21
C ALA A 201 -3.98 8.88 -11.39
N PRO A 202 -3.61 9.60 -12.46
CA PRO A 202 -4.53 9.83 -13.56
C PRO A 202 -4.76 8.51 -14.32
N GLU A 203 -6.02 8.21 -14.63
CA GLU A 203 -6.41 6.99 -15.38
C GLU A 203 -5.77 6.94 -16.77
N THR A 204 -5.49 8.10 -17.36
CA THR A 204 -4.86 8.21 -18.68
C THR A 204 -3.71 9.22 -18.65
N GLY A 205 -2.68 8.98 -19.47
CA GLY A 205 -1.56 9.90 -19.61
C GLY A 205 -0.62 9.97 -18.41
N ARG A 206 -0.72 9.03 -17.45
CA ARG A 206 0.25 8.85 -16.36
C ARG A 206 1.63 8.50 -16.91
N TRP A 207 1.68 7.53 -17.82
CA TRP A 207 2.92 6.99 -18.37
C TRP A 207 3.32 7.74 -19.62
N ARG A 208 4.61 8.08 -19.74
CA ARG A 208 5.19 8.65 -20.95
C ARG A 208 6.43 7.86 -21.35
N GLU A 209 6.46 7.40 -22.58
CA GLU A 209 7.67 6.82 -23.15
C GLU A 209 8.77 7.89 -23.29
N ALA A 210 10.01 7.50 -22.99
CA ALA A 210 11.21 8.31 -23.12
C ALA A 210 12.38 7.46 -23.66
N PRO A 211 13.38 8.09 -24.31
CA PRO A 211 14.60 7.40 -24.70
C PRO A 211 15.38 6.88 -23.49
N ASP A 212 16.04 5.73 -23.64
CA ASP A 212 17.03 5.26 -22.65
C ASP A 212 18.37 6.01 -22.77
N GLU A 213 19.34 5.65 -21.93
CA GLU A 213 20.70 6.20 -21.97
C GLU A 213 21.45 5.99 -23.30
N ARG A 214 20.98 5.08 -24.17
CA ARG A 214 21.53 4.84 -25.51
C ARG A 214 20.81 5.67 -26.57
N GLY A 215 19.78 6.41 -26.19
CA GLY A 215 18.92 7.18 -27.10
C GLY A 215 17.86 6.34 -27.81
N VAL A 216 17.61 5.10 -27.39
CA VAL A 216 16.57 4.24 -28.00
C VAL A 216 15.20 4.69 -27.51
N PRO A 217 14.31 5.20 -28.39
CA PRO A 217 12.98 5.67 -28.00
C PRO A 217 12.16 4.57 -27.31
N GLY A 218 11.47 4.94 -26.24
CA GLY A 218 10.64 4.03 -25.46
C GLY A 218 11.42 3.01 -24.63
N GLY A 219 12.73 3.21 -24.40
CA GLY A 219 13.49 2.35 -23.48
C GLY A 219 13.25 2.66 -21.99
N VAL A 220 12.66 3.83 -21.71
CA VAL A 220 12.29 4.29 -20.37
C VAL A 220 10.82 4.70 -20.36
N VAL A 221 10.17 4.48 -19.22
CA VAL A 221 8.79 4.92 -18.96
C VAL A 221 8.82 5.92 -17.80
N GLU A 222 8.43 7.15 -18.06
CA GLU A 222 8.27 8.19 -17.04
C GLU A 222 6.86 8.15 -16.45
N ASP A 223 6.78 8.11 -15.12
CA ASP A 223 5.56 8.22 -14.34
C ASP A 223 5.30 9.69 -13.98
N ARG A 224 4.39 10.35 -14.69
CA ARG A 224 4.05 11.75 -14.45
C ARG A 224 3.34 11.99 -13.12
N HIS A 225 2.83 10.96 -12.46
CA HIS A 225 2.20 11.09 -11.15
C HIS A 225 3.25 11.14 -10.03
N THR A 226 4.26 10.28 -10.09
CA THR A 226 5.31 10.21 -9.06
C THR A 226 6.56 11.03 -9.40
N GLY A 227 6.72 11.41 -10.66
CA GLY A 227 7.93 12.06 -11.18
C GLY A 227 9.09 11.08 -11.41
N LEU A 228 8.87 9.77 -11.25
CA LEU A 228 9.91 8.75 -11.40
C LEU A 228 10.06 8.31 -12.86
N ALA A 229 11.24 7.84 -13.23
CA ALA A 229 11.49 7.17 -14.49
C ALA A 229 11.91 5.71 -14.27
N TRP A 230 11.28 4.81 -15.00
CA TRP A 230 11.44 3.36 -14.86
C TRP A 230 12.07 2.76 -16.09
N ARG A 231 12.98 1.79 -15.91
CA ARG A 231 13.41 0.97 -17.04
C ARG A 231 12.23 0.16 -17.57
N ARG A 232 12.04 0.18 -18.89
CA ARG A 232 10.93 -0.52 -19.55
C ARG A 232 11.07 -2.03 -19.51
N CYS A 233 12.29 -2.54 -19.62
CA CYS A 233 12.57 -3.97 -19.54
C CYS A 233 13.01 -4.39 -18.15
N GLU A 234 12.78 -5.66 -17.82
CA GLU A 234 13.30 -6.29 -16.62
C GLU A 234 14.79 -6.56 -16.78
N GLU A 235 15.55 -6.45 -15.70
CA GLU A 235 16.98 -6.70 -15.77
C GLU A 235 17.30 -8.18 -16.05
N PRO A 236 18.30 -8.47 -16.90
CA PRO A 236 19.19 -7.57 -17.66
C PRO A 236 18.74 -7.39 -19.12
N GLN A 237 17.45 -7.52 -19.43
CA GLN A 237 16.94 -7.38 -20.78
C GLN A 237 17.11 -5.95 -21.30
N VAL A 238 17.13 -5.85 -22.63
CA VAL A 238 17.43 -4.61 -23.35
C VAL A 238 16.30 -4.28 -24.30
N TRP A 239 15.81 -3.03 -24.23
CA TRP A 239 14.84 -2.51 -25.18
C TRP A 239 15.49 -2.27 -26.54
N ASN A 240 14.90 -2.76 -27.63
CA ASN A 240 15.43 -2.58 -28.98
C ASN A 240 14.62 -1.59 -29.85
N GLY A 241 13.70 -0.83 -29.24
CA GLY A 241 12.76 0.05 -29.96
C GLY A 241 11.39 -0.59 -30.24
N LEU A 242 11.26 -1.91 -30.09
CA LEU A 242 10.03 -2.66 -30.36
C LEU A 242 9.63 -3.60 -29.21
N ARG A 243 10.60 -4.28 -28.61
CA ARG A 243 10.38 -5.26 -27.54
C ARG A 243 11.61 -5.38 -26.64
N CYS A 244 11.39 -5.96 -25.46
CA CYS A 244 12.49 -6.42 -24.62
C CYS A 244 13.17 -7.64 -25.25
N THR A 245 14.50 -7.61 -25.31
CA THR A 245 15.34 -8.66 -25.88
C THR A 245 16.34 -9.17 -24.85
N GLY A 246 16.76 -10.42 -25.00
CA GLY A 246 17.55 -11.14 -23.98
C GLY A 246 16.67 -11.95 -23.04
N THR A 247 17.29 -12.62 -22.08
CA THR A 247 16.62 -13.49 -21.10
C THR A 247 16.54 -12.77 -19.76
N THR A 248 15.37 -12.78 -19.12
CA THR A 248 15.25 -12.28 -17.75
C THR A 248 16.09 -13.11 -16.79
N GLN A 249 16.71 -12.44 -15.82
CA GLN A 249 17.45 -13.11 -14.76
C GLN A 249 16.76 -12.84 -13.42
N ARG A 250 16.78 -13.85 -12.54
CA ARG A 250 16.34 -13.68 -11.16
C ARG A 250 17.53 -13.48 -10.25
N TYR A 251 17.42 -12.48 -9.39
CA TYR A 251 18.48 -12.05 -8.49
C TYR A 251 18.08 -12.33 -7.05
N ASP A 252 19.02 -12.84 -6.26
CA ASP A 252 18.93 -12.74 -4.81
C ASP A 252 19.10 -11.26 -4.38
N TYR A 253 18.77 -10.91 -3.14
CA TYR A 253 18.74 -9.49 -2.75
C TYR A 253 20.11 -8.79 -2.88
N VAL A 254 21.21 -9.51 -2.56
CA VAL A 254 22.55 -8.92 -2.64
C VAL A 254 22.97 -8.77 -4.10
N GLN A 255 22.68 -9.76 -4.93
CA GLN A 255 22.90 -9.70 -6.37
C GLN A 255 22.10 -8.56 -7.01
N ALA A 256 20.86 -8.33 -6.59
CA ALA A 256 20.01 -7.24 -7.08
C ALA A 256 20.62 -5.87 -6.76
N LEU A 257 21.13 -5.68 -5.53
CA LEU A 257 21.81 -4.45 -5.14
C LEU A 257 23.11 -4.22 -5.93
N GLN A 258 23.91 -5.27 -6.11
CA GLN A 258 25.15 -5.21 -6.90
C GLN A 258 24.88 -4.93 -8.37
N HIS A 259 23.84 -5.55 -8.93
CA HIS A 259 23.44 -5.32 -10.31
C HIS A 259 22.98 -3.87 -10.50
N ALA A 260 22.11 -3.37 -9.62
CA ALA A 260 21.62 -2.00 -9.68
C ALA A 260 22.75 -0.97 -9.51
N SER A 261 23.69 -1.18 -8.58
CA SER A 261 24.80 -0.25 -8.36
C SER A 261 25.79 -0.18 -9.53
N ALA A 262 25.81 -1.21 -10.38
CA ALA A 262 26.57 -1.22 -11.62
C ALA A 262 25.89 -0.47 -12.79
N GLN A 263 24.64 0.00 -12.61
CA GLN A 263 23.90 0.75 -13.63
C GLN A 263 23.92 2.26 -13.30
N PRO A 264 24.72 3.09 -14.01
CA PRO A 264 24.84 4.51 -13.70
C PRO A 264 23.49 5.23 -13.75
N GLY A 265 23.16 5.96 -12.68
CA GLY A 265 21.91 6.73 -12.58
C GLY A 265 20.66 5.89 -12.29
N TRP A 266 20.79 4.57 -12.15
CA TRP A 266 19.69 3.66 -11.84
C TRP A 266 19.85 3.05 -10.45
N ARG A 267 18.72 2.72 -9.81
CA ARG A 267 18.71 2.04 -8.50
C ARG A 267 17.54 1.07 -8.39
N LEU A 268 17.61 0.20 -7.37
CA LEU A 268 16.42 -0.52 -6.93
C LEU A 268 15.37 0.47 -6.39
N PRO A 269 14.07 0.26 -6.67
CA PRO A 269 13.00 1.07 -6.12
C PRO A 269 12.89 0.85 -4.61
N THR A 270 12.34 1.82 -3.87
CA THR A 270 11.83 1.54 -2.53
C THR A 270 10.56 0.71 -2.63
N ILE A 271 10.11 0.14 -1.52
CA ILE A 271 8.86 -0.65 -1.54
C ILE A 271 7.63 0.19 -1.86
N LYS A 272 7.64 1.48 -1.48
CA LYS A 272 6.55 2.41 -1.79
C LYS A 272 6.53 2.76 -3.28
N GLU A 273 7.69 2.94 -3.90
CA GLU A 273 7.82 3.15 -5.35
C GLU A 273 7.45 1.89 -6.14
N ALA A 274 7.91 0.71 -5.72
CA ALA A 274 7.52 -0.54 -6.37
C ALA A 274 6.00 -0.77 -6.30
N ASN A 275 5.37 -0.47 -5.16
CA ASN A 275 3.93 -0.58 -4.99
C ASN A 275 3.14 0.50 -5.77
N SER A 276 3.74 1.65 -6.11
CA SER A 276 3.06 2.67 -6.93
C SER A 276 3.00 2.31 -8.42
N LEU A 277 3.90 1.42 -8.90
CA LEU A 277 3.78 0.82 -10.23
C LEU A 277 2.58 -0.12 -10.35
N ALA A 278 2.20 -0.74 -9.23
CA ALA A 278 1.23 -1.82 -9.22
C ALA A 278 -0.18 -1.29 -9.52
N GLU A 279 -0.81 -1.89 -10.51
CA GLU A 279 -2.14 -1.60 -10.99
C GLU A 279 -3.10 -2.71 -10.55
N ARG A 280 -4.18 -2.35 -9.84
CA ARG A 280 -5.15 -3.30 -9.30
C ARG A 280 -6.49 -3.12 -9.97
N TRP A 281 -6.88 -4.12 -10.76
CA TRP A 281 -8.16 -4.10 -11.46
C TRP A 281 -8.74 -5.51 -11.50
N LEU A 282 -9.97 -5.68 -11.01
CA LEU A 282 -10.83 -6.87 -11.25
C LEU A 282 -10.07 -8.21 -11.27
N LYS A 283 -9.70 -8.71 -10.09
CA LYS A 283 -8.95 -9.98 -9.87
C LYS A 283 -7.52 -10.00 -10.44
N LYS A 284 -7.00 -8.87 -10.92
CA LYS A 284 -5.64 -8.74 -11.43
C LYS A 284 -4.87 -7.70 -10.64
N LEU A 285 -3.68 -8.09 -10.19
CA LEU A 285 -2.58 -7.18 -9.94
C LEU A 285 -1.64 -7.29 -11.13
N ASP A 286 -1.32 -6.16 -11.76
CA ASP A 286 -0.35 -6.13 -12.85
C ASP A 286 0.45 -4.83 -12.81
N ILE A 287 1.37 -4.67 -13.76
CA ILE A 287 1.82 -3.33 -14.18
C ILE A 287 1.31 -3.10 -15.62
N PRO A 288 1.13 -1.85 -16.06
CA PRO A 288 0.54 -1.56 -17.36
C PRO A 288 1.38 -2.18 -18.49
N ALA A 289 0.86 -3.27 -19.07
CA ALA A 289 1.64 -4.15 -19.96
C ALA A 289 2.02 -3.49 -21.29
N THR A 290 1.31 -2.44 -21.70
CA THR A 290 1.65 -1.59 -22.86
C THR A 290 2.95 -0.84 -22.63
N ASP A 291 3.08 -0.27 -21.43
CA ASP A 291 4.22 0.54 -21.04
C ASP A 291 5.36 -0.35 -20.56
N PHE A 292 5.06 -1.48 -19.92
CA PHE A 292 6.02 -2.46 -19.41
C PHE A 292 5.80 -3.84 -20.08
N PRO A 293 6.23 -4.02 -21.34
CA PRO A 293 6.02 -5.25 -22.07
C PRO A 293 6.88 -6.37 -21.51
N ALA A 294 6.25 -7.51 -21.32
CA ALA A 294 6.96 -8.70 -20.92
C ALA A 294 7.52 -9.49 -22.11
N SER A 295 8.60 -10.23 -21.87
CA SER A 295 9.12 -11.22 -22.82
C SER A 295 8.34 -12.55 -22.80
N GLY A 296 7.00 -12.50 -22.67
CA GLY A 296 6.12 -13.68 -22.69
C GLY A 296 5.64 -14.22 -21.33
N THR A 297 5.89 -13.51 -20.22
CA THR A 297 5.38 -13.82 -18.86
C THR A 297 4.63 -12.62 -18.28
N PRO A 298 3.70 -12.76 -17.33
CA PRO A 298 3.09 -11.57 -16.70
C PRO A 298 4.16 -10.65 -16.09
N PRO A 299 4.06 -9.32 -16.25
CA PRO A 299 5.03 -8.36 -15.72
C PRO A 299 5.27 -8.44 -14.20
N LEU A 300 4.31 -8.94 -13.40
CA LEU A 300 4.51 -9.28 -11.99
C LEU A 300 4.34 -10.79 -11.79
N ARG A 301 5.37 -11.59 -12.14
CA ARG A 301 5.26 -13.05 -12.06
C ARG A 301 5.32 -13.57 -10.62
N GLU A 302 6.36 -13.19 -9.89
CA GLU A 302 6.54 -13.55 -8.46
C GLU A 302 6.67 -12.31 -7.57
N GLY A 303 7.16 -11.20 -8.13
CA GLY A 303 7.31 -9.94 -7.43
C GLY A 303 8.63 -9.25 -7.76
N TYR A 304 8.83 -8.07 -7.15
CA TYR A 304 10.06 -7.28 -7.30
C TYR A 304 10.73 -7.02 -5.96
N TRP A 305 12.07 -7.11 -5.96
CA TRP A 305 12.87 -6.63 -4.84
C TRP A 305 12.78 -5.11 -4.72
N SER A 306 12.68 -4.62 -3.47
CA SER A 306 12.92 -3.22 -3.15
C SER A 306 14.25 -3.01 -2.44
N SER A 307 14.79 -1.80 -2.50
CA SER A 307 15.94 -1.36 -1.70
C SER A 307 15.60 -1.17 -0.21
N THR A 308 14.33 -1.28 0.19
CA THR A 308 13.92 -1.03 1.57
C THR A 308 14.24 -2.23 2.44
N VAL A 309 15.29 -2.10 3.27
CA VAL A 309 15.71 -3.14 4.24
C VAL A 309 14.77 -3.16 5.43
N CYS A 310 14.27 -4.34 5.80
CA CYS A 310 13.39 -4.50 6.96
C CYS A 310 14.18 -4.82 8.22
N SER A 311 15.16 -5.71 8.11
CA SER A 311 16.00 -6.12 9.24
C SER A 311 17.33 -6.65 8.74
N ALA A 312 18.38 -6.41 9.51
CA ALA A 312 19.70 -6.93 9.23
C ALA A 312 20.40 -7.23 10.56
N GLY A 313 21.15 -8.34 10.59
CA GLY A 313 21.96 -8.72 11.74
C GLY A 313 23.44 -8.62 11.41
N PRO A 314 24.28 -8.14 12.36
CA PRO A 314 25.72 -8.18 12.19
C PRO A 314 26.20 -9.64 12.13
N ALA A 315 27.33 -9.86 11.47
CA ALA A 315 28.02 -11.15 11.57
C ALA A 315 28.51 -11.34 13.02
N THR A 316 28.11 -12.43 13.65
CA THR A 316 28.71 -12.89 14.91
C THR A 316 29.58 -14.12 14.64
N ARG A 317 30.36 -14.58 15.63
CA ARG A 317 31.19 -15.79 15.48
C ARG A 317 30.37 -17.04 15.12
N ASP A 318 29.11 -17.10 15.57
CA ASP A 318 28.24 -18.27 15.43
C ASP A 318 27.13 -18.08 14.38
N ALA A 319 26.93 -16.87 13.87
CA ALA A 319 25.94 -16.56 12.84
C ALA A 319 26.52 -15.63 11.76
N GLY A 320 26.40 -16.04 10.49
CA GLY A 320 26.74 -15.18 9.37
C GLY A 320 25.86 -13.93 9.31
N ALA A 321 26.38 -12.83 8.74
CA ALA A 321 25.58 -11.64 8.48
C ALA A 321 24.34 -12.00 7.64
N TRP A 322 23.19 -11.48 8.05
CA TRP A 322 21.91 -11.70 7.37
C TRP A 322 21.19 -10.38 7.14
N VAL A 323 20.43 -10.33 6.05
CA VAL A 323 19.61 -9.18 5.68
C VAL A 323 18.27 -9.69 5.15
N ARG A 324 17.21 -8.96 5.48
CA ARG A 324 15.87 -9.13 4.95
C ARG A 324 15.43 -7.81 4.33
N ALA A 325 14.78 -7.89 3.19
CA ALA A 325 14.33 -6.73 2.43
C ALA A 325 12.84 -6.86 2.10
N TRP A 326 12.19 -5.72 1.92
CA TRP A 326 10.79 -5.70 1.53
C TRP A 326 10.70 -6.05 0.04
N MET A 327 9.71 -6.85 -0.31
CA MET A 327 9.35 -7.12 -1.70
C MET A 327 7.86 -6.85 -1.91
N LEU A 328 7.51 -6.53 -3.15
CA LEU A 328 6.13 -6.52 -3.61
C LEU A 328 5.84 -7.87 -4.27
N GLY A 329 4.94 -8.66 -3.69
CA GLY A 329 4.53 -9.95 -4.25
C GLY A 329 3.55 -9.83 -5.41
N ALA A 330 3.38 -10.91 -6.18
CA ALA A 330 2.39 -10.99 -7.26
C ALA A 330 0.92 -10.86 -6.78
N GLY A 331 0.64 -11.12 -5.49
CA GLY A 331 -0.65 -10.81 -4.86
C GLY A 331 -0.78 -9.36 -4.41
N GLY A 332 0.32 -8.60 -4.47
CA GLY A 332 0.42 -7.20 -4.11
C GLY A 332 0.54 -6.97 -2.62
N ASP A 333 0.81 -8.04 -1.88
CA ASP A 333 1.27 -7.99 -0.51
C ASP A 333 2.70 -7.44 -0.45
N ILE A 334 2.96 -6.68 0.61
CA ILE A 334 4.30 -6.25 0.97
C ILE A 334 4.80 -7.21 2.05
N SER A 335 5.89 -7.91 1.76
CA SER A 335 6.46 -8.94 2.63
C SER A 335 7.95 -8.71 2.87
N CYS A 336 8.39 -9.07 4.07
CA CYS A 336 9.78 -8.94 4.51
C CYS A 336 10.45 -10.29 4.31
N GLU A 337 11.25 -10.42 3.27
CA GLU A 337 11.79 -11.72 2.85
C GLU A 337 13.29 -11.86 3.07
N ALA A 338 13.71 -13.11 3.27
CA ALA A 338 15.12 -13.44 3.40
C ALA A 338 15.84 -13.27 2.06
N ARG A 339 17.10 -12.83 2.12
CA ARG A 339 17.93 -12.53 0.94
C ARG A 339 18.01 -13.62 -0.14
N LEU A 340 17.67 -14.88 0.19
CA LEU A 340 17.84 -16.04 -0.69
C LEU A 340 16.73 -16.20 -1.74
N MET A 341 15.59 -15.52 -1.56
CA MET A 341 14.54 -15.53 -2.57
C MET A 341 15.05 -14.88 -3.86
N ARG A 342 14.73 -15.46 -5.01
CA ARG A 342 15.18 -14.96 -6.31
C ARG A 342 14.02 -14.34 -7.07
N LEU A 343 14.08 -13.03 -7.26
CA LEU A 343 13.03 -12.24 -7.91
C LEU A 343 13.56 -11.55 -9.16
N GLU A 344 12.64 -11.11 -10.00
CA GLU A 344 12.93 -10.18 -11.10
C GLU A 344 13.30 -8.80 -10.52
N VAL A 345 14.04 -8.01 -11.30
CA VAL A 345 14.50 -6.68 -10.90
C VAL A 345 14.10 -5.67 -11.97
N ARG A 346 13.51 -4.56 -11.53
CA ARG A 346 13.24 -3.39 -12.36
C ARG A 346 13.86 -2.17 -11.69
N LEU A 347 14.57 -1.37 -12.47
CA LEU A 347 15.28 -0.21 -11.95
C LEU A 347 14.48 1.07 -12.13
N VAL A 348 14.69 2.00 -11.21
CA VAL A 348 14.07 3.32 -11.18
C VAL A 348 15.13 4.41 -11.05
N ARG A 349 14.79 5.62 -11.49
CA ARG A 349 15.54 6.86 -11.29
C ARG A 349 14.60 8.06 -11.15
N GLU A 350 15.18 9.21 -10.80
CA GLU A 350 14.51 10.52 -10.74
C GLU A 350 14.37 11.18 -12.11
#